data_AF-A0A8J6EZ43-F1
#
_entry.id   AF-A0A8J6EZ43-F1
#
_cell.length_a   1.000
_cell.length_b   1.000
_cell.length_c   1.000
_cell.angle_alpha   90.00
_cell.angle_beta   90.00
_cell.angle_gamma   90.00
#
_symmetry.space_group_name_H-M   'P 1'
#
loop_
_entity.id
_entity.type
_entity.pdbx_description
1 polymer ?
#
loop_
_entity_poly.entity_id
_entity_poly.type
_entity_poly.pdbx_seq_one_letter_code
_entity_poly.pdbx_strand_id
1 'polypeptide(L)'
;MEDEGSPEELRQRRKASSSEPHNAKHSEKDIRNVGKSARCVALQRFAKLFVGCLVTITSGMMYAVYLSTYHERKFWFSSRRDLEREITFQGGGAVYYSFYKDMLRAPSFERGVFELAYNNRTVPMKTINAVQQMTLYPELLASALYQMSGSQGVVDPVYFYIGIIFGLQGIYISALFVTSWIMSGTWLAGMLTAAWFIINRTDTTRMEDSIPLRENWALPYFACQVAALTGFLRNNRNLSAERICYLFMCASTYTFIMMWEYSHYLLFIQALSLCLLDGLSLVKKEKVHEVQKMYLFSVFLGYLLQFENSALLTSPLLSLVIGSMIAKSLQISVKKGTFRAKVMKIMYFYLAFTIAVSLHLLIRTLVPHKENYQILKSLEVKFGLNITKNFTVNWLLCQESFQPPSQDYLIRLTQSSLLPFYILVLIICLFSISQGIFKRFLGQPVHCNATPEEGQVGEKPEVIYHVIQSLLLGFLAMSFEGMKYLWTPYVCVLAAFGVCSPELWLTLFKWIRLKTVHPVVLAFVLSAAVPTVIGFSLWREFLPKIVSELSELEEHYESDTVELMNWIK
;
A
#
# COMPACT_ATOMS: atom_id res chain seq x y z
N MET A 1 20.77 -23.43 76.75
CA MET A 1 22.11 -23.83 77.20
C MET A 1 23.07 -23.50 76.07
N GLU A 2 23.92 -22.51 76.14
CA GLU A 2 24.17 -21.37 77.04
C GLU A 2 25.52 -20.88 76.51
N ASP A 3 25.62 -19.63 76.07
CA ASP A 3 26.83 -18.86 76.34
C ASP A 3 26.53 -17.36 76.21
N GLU A 4 27.12 -16.62 77.14
CA GLU A 4 26.85 -15.22 77.48
C GLU A 4 27.43 -14.21 76.48
N GLY A 5 26.90 -12.98 76.49
CA GLY A 5 27.54 -11.88 75.77
C GLY A 5 26.90 -10.49 75.81
N SER A 6 26.50 -9.99 77.00
CA SER A 6 26.48 -8.56 77.44
C SER A 6 25.81 -7.41 76.61
N PRO A 7 25.53 -6.23 77.22
CA PRO A 7 24.40 -5.36 76.87
C PRO A 7 24.78 -4.09 76.07
N GLU A 8 24.42 -4.01 74.78
CA GLU A 8 24.66 -2.78 73.99
C GLU A 8 23.55 -2.32 73.02
N GLU A 9 22.37 -2.96 72.98
CA GLU A 9 21.38 -2.64 71.92
C GLU A 9 20.16 -1.80 72.35
N LEU A 10 19.97 -1.49 73.62
CA LEU A 10 18.74 -0.80 74.09
C LEU A 10 18.85 0.72 74.21
N ARG A 11 19.95 1.35 73.75
CA ARG A 11 20.16 2.81 73.86
C ARG A 11 20.21 3.59 72.55
N GLN A 12 19.93 2.97 71.39
CA GLN A 12 19.89 3.68 70.10
C GLN A 12 18.50 3.91 69.51
N ARG A 13 17.41 3.40 70.12
CA ARG A 13 16.07 3.51 69.51
C ARG A 13 15.23 4.74 69.87
N ARG A 14 15.81 5.75 70.56
CA ARG A 14 15.05 6.92 71.04
C ARG A 14 15.68 8.30 70.74
N LYS A 15 16.63 8.38 69.80
CA LYS A 15 17.21 9.66 69.34
C LYS A 15 17.22 9.77 67.80
N ALA A 16 16.08 9.52 67.16
CA ALA A 16 15.90 9.78 65.73
C ALA A 16 14.53 10.41 65.45
N SER A 17 14.16 11.42 66.23
CA SER A 17 12.99 12.27 65.95
C SER A 17 13.40 13.74 65.96
N SER A 18 14.28 14.11 65.03
CA SER A 18 14.51 15.50 64.61
C SER A 18 15.43 15.50 63.39
N SER A 19 14.87 15.24 62.21
CA SER A 19 15.49 15.63 60.94
C SER A 19 14.45 16.30 60.04
N GLU A 20 14.94 17.33 59.38
CA GLU A 20 14.28 18.50 58.81
C GLU A 20 13.30 18.22 57.64
N PRO A 21 12.41 19.18 57.30
CA PRO A 21 11.47 19.11 56.17
C PRO A 21 12.14 19.23 54.77
N HIS A 22 13.45 18.97 54.65
CA HIS A 22 14.21 19.18 53.41
C HIS A 22 14.11 18.02 52.40
N ASN A 23 13.87 16.79 52.86
CA ASN A 23 13.77 15.62 51.96
C ASN A 23 12.40 15.45 51.28
N ALA A 24 11.31 15.95 51.88
CA ALA A 24 9.99 15.92 51.26
C ALA A 24 9.88 16.91 50.09
N LYS A 25 10.54 18.08 50.19
CA LYS A 25 10.56 19.08 49.10
C LYS A 25 11.39 18.66 47.90
N HIS A 26 12.42 17.82 48.09
CA HIS A 26 13.25 17.32 46.99
C HIS A 26 12.53 16.23 46.18
N SER A 27 11.87 15.28 46.85
CA SER A 27 11.08 14.25 46.17
C SER A 27 9.86 14.84 45.43
N GLU A 28 9.21 15.86 46.00
CA GLU A 28 8.08 16.54 45.37
C GLU A 28 8.52 17.41 44.17
N LYS A 29 9.70 18.04 44.23
CA LYS A 29 10.31 18.74 43.07
C LYS A 29 10.69 17.77 41.95
N ASP A 30 11.27 16.62 42.27
CA ASP A 30 11.67 15.62 41.29
C ASP A 30 10.45 14.94 40.63
N ILE A 31 9.40 14.63 41.40
CA ILE A 31 8.12 14.13 40.86
C ILE A 31 7.46 15.20 39.98
N ARG A 32 7.51 16.48 40.36
CA ARG A 32 6.94 17.60 39.58
C ARG A 32 7.77 17.90 38.32
N ASN A 33 9.10 17.70 38.35
CA ASN A 33 9.99 17.84 37.19
C ASN A 33 9.85 16.66 36.22
N VAL A 34 9.71 15.43 36.72
CA VAL A 34 9.40 14.25 35.91
C VAL A 34 8.01 14.39 35.26
N GLY A 35 7.01 14.89 36.01
CA GLY A 35 5.68 15.19 35.48
C GLY A 35 5.67 16.30 34.42
N LYS A 36 6.48 17.35 34.58
CA LYS A 36 6.65 18.42 33.59
C LYS A 36 7.38 17.93 32.33
N SER A 37 8.42 17.10 32.49
CA SER A 37 9.15 16.47 31.38
C SER A 37 8.25 15.52 30.59
N ALA A 38 7.47 14.68 31.27
CA ALA A 38 6.50 13.79 30.65
C ALA A 38 5.40 14.54 29.88
N ARG A 39 4.88 15.65 30.44
CA ARG A 39 3.92 16.53 29.75
C ARG A 39 4.54 17.21 28.53
N CYS A 40 5.78 17.68 28.62
CA CYS A 40 6.49 18.31 27.50
C CYS A 40 6.70 17.31 26.34
N VAL A 41 7.12 16.08 26.65
CA VAL A 41 7.28 15.00 25.66
C VAL A 41 5.93 14.60 25.06
N ALA A 42 4.87 14.53 25.86
CA ALA A 42 3.52 14.25 25.36
C ALA A 42 3.01 15.35 24.43
N LEU A 43 3.22 16.63 24.79
CA LEU A 43 2.87 17.78 23.97
C LEU A 43 3.64 17.79 22.65
N GLN A 44 4.94 17.46 22.68
CA GLN A 44 5.77 17.38 21.47
C GLN A 44 5.31 16.23 20.55
N ARG A 45 4.93 15.07 21.10
CA ARG A 45 4.37 13.96 20.32
C ARG A 45 3.02 14.33 19.72
N PHE A 46 2.17 15.00 20.49
CA PHE A 46 0.88 15.49 20.01
C PHE A 46 1.05 16.52 18.89
N ALA A 47 1.94 17.50 19.06
CA ALA A 47 2.22 18.50 18.03
C ALA A 47 2.77 17.86 16.74
N LYS A 48 3.68 16.89 16.85
CA LYS A 48 4.19 16.14 15.68
C LYS A 48 3.09 15.36 14.96
N LEU A 49 2.19 14.72 15.71
CA LEU A 49 1.05 14.00 15.13
C LEU A 49 0.07 14.97 14.48
N PHE A 50 -0.28 16.06 15.16
CA PHE A 50 -1.21 17.08 14.66
C PHE A 50 -0.70 17.72 13.36
N VAL A 51 0.55 18.19 13.36
CA VAL A 51 1.18 18.78 12.17
C VAL A 51 1.24 17.77 11.04
N GLY A 52 1.69 16.54 11.30
CA GLY A 52 1.77 15.54 10.24
C GLY A 52 0.38 15.19 9.67
N CYS A 53 -0.66 15.06 10.50
CA CYS A 53 -2.03 14.84 10.03
C CYS A 53 -2.54 16.01 9.17
N LEU A 54 -2.28 17.25 9.60
CA LEU A 54 -2.63 18.44 8.83
C LEU A 54 -1.94 18.42 7.45
N VAL A 55 -0.63 18.17 7.43
CA VAL A 55 0.18 18.09 6.20
C VAL A 55 -0.33 16.98 5.27
N THR A 56 -0.66 15.80 5.81
CA THR A 56 -1.22 14.69 5.02
C THR A 56 -2.53 15.10 4.36
N ILE A 57 -3.47 15.66 5.11
CA ILE A 57 -4.79 16.07 4.59
C ILE A 57 -4.61 17.16 3.54
N THR A 58 -3.77 18.17 3.80
CA THR A 58 -3.49 19.23 2.82
C THR A 58 -2.82 18.68 1.57
N SER A 59 -1.89 17.73 1.68
CA SER A 59 -1.22 17.12 0.53
C SER A 59 -2.19 16.32 -0.34
N GLY A 60 -3.10 15.54 0.26
CA GLY A 60 -4.12 14.80 -0.46
C GLY A 60 -5.12 15.71 -1.16
N MET A 61 -5.61 16.76 -0.47
CA MET A 61 -6.51 17.75 -1.07
C MET A 61 -5.84 18.53 -2.20
N MET A 62 -4.60 18.98 -2.00
CA MET A 62 -3.84 19.67 -3.05
C MET A 62 -3.66 18.79 -4.29
N TYR A 63 -3.43 17.49 -4.12
CA TYR A 63 -3.33 16.58 -5.26
C TYR A 63 -4.66 16.39 -6.00
N ALA A 64 -5.77 16.24 -5.28
CA ALA A 64 -7.09 16.16 -5.91
C ALA A 64 -7.42 17.43 -6.71
N VAL A 65 -7.13 18.61 -6.14
CA VAL A 65 -7.27 19.90 -6.82
C VAL A 65 -6.35 19.99 -8.03
N TYR A 66 -5.07 19.61 -7.88
CA TYR A 66 -4.11 19.56 -8.97
C TYR A 66 -4.63 18.73 -10.15
N LEU A 67 -5.15 17.54 -9.86
CA LEU A 67 -5.65 16.61 -10.88
C LEU A 67 -6.89 17.18 -11.59
N SER A 68 -7.79 17.81 -10.83
CA SER A 68 -8.94 18.52 -11.39
C SER A 68 -8.51 19.68 -12.28
N THR A 69 -7.55 20.50 -11.84
CA THR A 69 -7.06 21.64 -12.64
C THR A 69 -6.30 21.19 -13.87
N TYR A 70 -5.49 20.14 -13.75
CA TYR A 70 -4.75 19.57 -14.87
C TYR A 70 -5.71 18.99 -15.92
N HIS A 71 -6.72 18.25 -15.48
CA HIS A 71 -7.74 17.72 -16.39
C HIS A 71 -8.52 18.83 -17.11
N GLU A 72 -8.97 19.84 -16.37
CA GLU A 72 -9.67 21.00 -16.93
C GLU A 72 -8.81 21.69 -18.00
N ARG A 73 -7.53 21.94 -17.71
CA ARG A 73 -6.61 22.62 -18.63
C ARG A 73 -6.21 21.77 -19.83
N LYS A 74 -6.02 20.46 -19.64
CA LYS A 74 -5.63 19.53 -20.72
C LYS A 74 -6.73 19.35 -21.76
N PHE A 75 -7.99 19.38 -21.34
CA PHE A 75 -9.12 19.08 -22.22
C PHE A 75 -10.06 20.27 -22.48
N TRP A 76 -9.80 21.47 -21.94
CA TRP A 76 -10.79 22.56 -21.78
C TRP A 76 -12.18 22.02 -21.45
N PHE A 77 -12.21 21.20 -20.41
CA PHE A 77 -13.33 20.31 -20.20
C PHE A 77 -14.65 21.06 -19.99
N SER A 78 -14.60 22.25 -19.36
CA SER A 78 -15.76 23.14 -19.20
C SER A 78 -16.26 23.81 -20.47
N SER A 79 -15.41 24.16 -21.42
CA SER A 79 -15.83 24.82 -22.67
C SER A 79 -16.46 23.84 -23.67
N ARG A 80 -16.13 22.55 -23.55
CA ARG A 80 -16.63 21.49 -24.42
C ARG A 80 -18.11 21.17 -24.17
N ARG A 81 -18.78 20.72 -25.24
CA ARG A 81 -20.16 20.19 -25.15
C ARG A 81 -20.17 18.81 -24.50
N ASP A 82 -21.33 18.35 -24.04
CA ASP A 82 -21.43 17.06 -23.34
C ASP A 82 -20.94 15.86 -24.16
N LEU A 83 -21.26 15.80 -25.46
CA LEU A 83 -20.76 14.73 -26.33
C LEU A 83 -19.22 14.77 -26.46
N GLU A 84 -18.66 15.98 -26.54
CA GLU A 84 -17.21 16.19 -26.67
C GLU A 84 -16.47 15.81 -25.39
N ARG A 85 -17.07 16.07 -24.22
CA ARG A 85 -16.58 15.61 -22.93
C ARG A 85 -16.58 14.09 -22.86
N GLU A 86 -17.64 13.44 -23.33
CA GLU A 86 -17.75 11.97 -23.30
C GLU A 86 -16.73 11.28 -24.18
N ILE A 87 -16.38 11.86 -25.33
CA ILE A 87 -15.37 11.33 -26.25
C ILE A 87 -13.95 11.38 -25.63
N THR A 88 -13.70 12.23 -24.63
CA THR A 88 -12.40 12.25 -23.93
C THR A 88 -12.14 10.96 -23.14
N PHE A 89 -13.18 10.21 -22.77
CA PHE A 89 -13.00 8.89 -22.19
C PHE A 89 -12.66 7.89 -23.29
N GLN A 90 -11.44 7.35 -23.25
CA GLN A 90 -11.00 6.34 -24.21
C GLN A 90 -11.09 4.91 -23.62
N GLY A 91 -11.21 3.92 -24.51
CA GLY A 91 -11.16 2.50 -24.20
C GLY A 91 -12.23 2.05 -23.20
N GLY A 92 -11.82 1.26 -22.20
CA GLY A 92 -12.73 0.74 -21.17
C GLY A 92 -13.40 1.84 -20.33
N GLY A 93 -12.77 3.01 -20.20
CA GLY A 93 -13.32 4.11 -19.41
C GLY A 93 -14.64 4.65 -19.96
N ALA A 94 -14.77 4.73 -21.30
CA ALA A 94 -16.00 5.14 -21.96
C ALA A 94 -17.16 4.18 -21.67
N VAL A 95 -16.87 2.89 -21.67
CA VAL A 95 -17.84 1.82 -21.42
C VAL A 95 -18.34 1.88 -19.97
N TYR A 96 -17.47 2.16 -19.00
CA TYR A 96 -17.91 2.32 -17.62
C TYR A 96 -18.78 3.56 -17.43
N TYR A 97 -18.40 4.68 -18.04
CA TYR A 97 -19.18 5.90 -17.96
C TYR A 97 -20.57 5.75 -18.62
N SER A 98 -20.68 4.98 -19.71
CA SER A 98 -21.98 4.71 -20.35
C SER A 98 -22.92 3.93 -19.44
N PHE A 99 -22.43 2.91 -18.72
CA PHE A 99 -23.24 2.17 -17.74
C PHE A 99 -23.67 3.04 -16.55
N TYR A 100 -22.81 3.97 -16.10
CA TYR A 100 -23.20 4.97 -15.11
C TYR A 100 -24.36 5.83 -15.61
N LYS A 101 -24.32 6.28 -16.88
CA LYS A 101 -25.45 7.03 -17.48
C LYS A 101 -26.72 6.19 -17.55
N ASP A 102 -26.63 4.91 -17.87
CA ASP A 102 -27.79 4.03 -17.91
C ASP A 102 -28.43 3.86 -16.53
N MET A 103 -27.63 3.77 -15.46
CA MET A 103 -28.13 3.80 -14.08
C MET A 103 -28.86 5.09 -13.73
N LEU A 104 -28.40 6.23 -14.23
CA LEU A 104 -29.05 7.53 -13.98
C LEU A 104 -30.33 7.73 -14.80
N ARG A 105 -30.45 7.09 -15.97
CA ARG A 105 -31.65 7.13 -16.81
C ARG A 105 -32.74 6.15 -16.35
N ALA A 106 -32.35 5.13 -15.60
CA ALA A 106 -33.29 4.14 -15.09
C ALA A 106 -34.34 4.78 -14.17
N PRO A 107 -35.59 4.30 -14.19
CA PRO A 107 -36.68 4.89 -13.39
C PRO A 107 -36.49 4.66 -11.88
N SER A 108 -35.73 3.64 -11.49
CA SER A 108 -35.33 3.37 -10.11
C SER A 108 -33.98 2.67 -10.07
N PHE A 109 -33.29 2.78 -8.93
CA PHE A 109 -31.98 2.13 -8.74
C PHE A 109 -32.03 0.61 -8.94
N GLU A 110 -33.01 -0.06 -8.32
CA GLU A 110 -33.22 -1.51 -8.46
C GLU A 110 -33.48 -1.91 -9.91
N ARG A 111 -34.27 -1.11 -10.64
CA ARG A 111 -34.54 -1.36 -12.06
C ARG A 111 -33.28 -1.20 -12.90
N GLY A 112 -32.46 -0.19 -12.63
CA GLY A 112 -31.17 0.00 -13.30
C GLY A 112 -30.22 -1.18 -13.07
N VAL A 113 -30.08 -1.64 -11.82
CA VAL A 113 -29.26 -2.82 -11.49
C VAL A 113 -29.77 -4.06 -12.24
N PHE A 114 -31.09 -4.27 -12.28
CA PHE A 114 -31.69 -5.38 -13.01
C PHE A 114 -31.40 -5.32 -14.51
N GLU A 115 -31.54 -4.14 -15.14
CA GLU A 115 -31.28 -3.96 -16.57
C GLU A 115 -29.80 -4.16 -16.94
N LEU A 116 -28.88 -3.82 -16.04
CA LEU A 116 -27.45 -4.13 -16.21
C LEU A 116 -27.13 -5.61 -15.97
N ALA A 117 -27.80 -6.25 -15.02
CA ALA A 117 -27.63 -7.68 -14.73
C ALA A 117 -28.22 -8.60 -15.81
N TYR A 118 -29.22 -8.12 -16.56
CA TYR A 118 -29.85 -8.80 -17.69
C TYR A 118 -29.66 -8.00 -18.99
N ASN A 119 -28.41 -7.66 -19.29
CA ASN A 119 -28.10 -6.79 -20.41
C ASN A 119 -28.03 -7.58 -21.73
N ASN A 120 -28.91 -7.26 -22.68
CA ASN A 120 -28.93 -7.81 -24.04
C ASN A 120 -28.49 -6.80 -25.11
N ARG A 121 -28.04 -5.61 -24.69
CA ARG A 121 -27.66 -4.50 -25.60
C ARG A 121 -26.17 -4.47 -25.90
N THR A 122 -25.34 -4.92 -24.97
CA THR A 122 -23.87 -4.82 -25.08
C THR A 122 -23.31 -5.88 -26.02
N VAL A 123 -23.81 -7.11 -25.93
CA VAL A 123 -23.36 -8.22 -26.79
C VAL A 123 -24.55 -8.70 -27.61
N PRO A 124 -24.49 -8.64 -28.96
CA PRO A 124 -25.60 -9.05 -29.80
C PRO A 124 -25.92 -10.54 -29.58
N MET A 125 -27.21 -10.86 -29.56
CA MET A 125 -27.74 -12.22 -29.40
C MET A 125 -27.37 -12.92 -28.07
N LYS A 126 -26.84 -12.20 -27.07
CA LYS A 126 -26.51 -12.76 -25.76
C LYS A 126 -26.99 -11.84 -24.65
N THR A 127 -27.65 -12.42 -23.65
CA THR A 127 -27.91 -11.71 -22.39
C THR A 127 -26.75 -11.98 -21.44
N ILE A 128 -26.07 -10.93 -21.00
CA ILE A 128 -24.94 -11.00 -20.07
C ILE A 128 -25.27 -10.27 -18.77
N ASN A 129 -24.69 -10.75 -17.68
CA ASN A 129 -24.63 -9.98 -16.45
C ASN A 129 -23.46 -9.00 -16.54
N ALA A 130 -23.74 -7.79 -17.04
CA ALA A 130 -22.72 -6.76 -17.23
C ALA A 130 -22.13 -6.32 -15.88
N VAL A 131 -22.94 -6.31 -14.80
CA VAL A 131 -22.48 -5.94 -13.45
C VAL A 131 -21.36 -6.87 -12.98
N GLN A 132 -21.56 -8.18 -13.12
CA GLN A 132 -20.57 -9.18 -12.74
C GLN A 132 -19.38 -9.20 -13.71
N GLN A 133 -19.65 -9.21 -15.02
CA GLN A 133 -18.61 -9.41 -16.02
C GLN A 133 -17.66 -8.22 -16.17
N MET A 134 -18.16 -6.99 -15.97
CA MET A 134 -17.38 -5.75 -16.10
C MET A 134 -17.07 -5.09 -14.73
N THR A 135 -17.39 -5.79 -13.63
CA THR A 135 -17.19 -5.31 -12.24
C THR A 135 -17.76 -3.90 -12.03
N LEU A 136 -19.04 -3.67 -12.33
CA LEU A 136 -19.69 -2.34 -12.35
C LEU A 136 -19.99 -1.74 -10.95
N TYR A 137 -19.43 -2.29 -9.89
CA TYR A 137 -19.65 -1.80 -8.52
C TYR A 137 -19.30 -0.32 -8.31
N PRO A 138 -18.22 0.24 -8.92
CA PRO A 138 -17.94 1.66 -8.83
C PRO A 138 -19.07 2.53 -9.41
N GLU A 139 -19.66 2.15 -10.56
CA GLU A 139 -20.75 2.89 -11.19
C GLU A 139 -22.06 2.77 -10.42
N LEU A 140 -22.34 1.60 -9.84
CA LEU A 140 -23.49 1.42 -8.94
C LEU A 140 -23.34 2.31 -7.70
N LEU A 141 -22.15 2.38 -7.10
CA LEU A 141 -21.88 3.26 -5.97
C LEU A 141 -21.98 4.74 -6.36
N ALA A 142 -21.36 5.14 -7.48
CA ALA A 142 -21.39 6.51 -7.96
C ALA A 142 -22.82 6.99 -8.27
N SER A 143 -23.63 6.15 -8.93
CA SER A 143 -25.03 6.48 -9.24
C SER A 143 -25.89 6.59 -7.99
N ALA A 144 -25.71 5.69 -7.02
CA ALA A 144 -26.38 5.79 -5.72
C ALA A 144 -25.99 7.08 -4.98
N LEU A 145 -24.70 7.42 -4.94
CA LEU A 145 -24.22 8.66 -4.30
C LEU A 145 -24.76 9.92 -5.00
N TYR A 146 -24.83 9.92 -6.34
CA TYR A 146 -25.37 11.03 -7.11
C TYR A 146 -26.86 11.26 -6.80
N GLN A 147 -27.63 10.19 -6.71
CA GLN A 147 -29.05 10.25 -6.36
C GLN A 147 -29.27 10.66 -4.90
N MET A 148 -28.55 10.05 -3.95
CA MET A 148 -28.69 10.33 -2.51
C MET A 148 -28.25 11.74 -2.11
N SER A 149 -27.24 12.29 -2.78
CA SER A 149 -26.75 13.65 -2.51
C SER A 149 -27.68 14.76 -3.01
N GLY A 150 -28.74 14.42 -3.77
CA GLY A 150 -29.61 15.42 -4.39
C GLY A 150 -28.88 16.28 -5.43
N SER A 151 -27.78 15.78 -6.01
CA SER A 151 -26.97 16.52 -6.98
C SER A 151 -27.66 16.71 -8.34
N GLN A 152 -28.82 16.10 -8.53
CA GLN A 152 -29.63 16.21 -9.75
C GLN A 152 -29.97 17.68 -10.03
N GLY A 153 -29.48 18.19 -11.16
CA GLY A 153 -29.71 19.58 -11.59
C GLY A 153 -28.78 20.62 -10.96
N VAL A 154 -27.86 20.22 -10.08
CA VAL A 154 -26.84 21.10 -9.49
C VAL A 154 -25.47 20.87 -10.14
N VAL A 155 -25.11 19.61 -10.37
CA VAL A 155 -23.81 19.21 -10.94
C VAL A 155 -24.06 18.23 -12.07
N ASP A 156 -23.43 18.44 -13.24
CA ASP A 156 -23.58 17.49 -14.33
C ASP A 156 -23.02 16.11 -13.94
N PRO A 157 -23.66 15.00 -14.38
CA PRO A 157 -23.25 13.65 -14.03
C PRO A 157 -21.77 13.36 -14.28
N VAL A 158 -21.19 13.91 -15.35
CA VAL A 158 -19.79 13.72 -15.73
C VAL A 158 -18.85 14.28 -14.64
N TYR A 159 -19.10 15.52 -14.20
CA TYR A 159 -18.29 16.19 -13.18
C TYR A 159 -18.37 15.50 -11.83
N PHE A 160 -19.56 15.03 -11.46
CA PHE A 160 -19.72 14.25 -10.23
C PHE A 160 -18.92 12.94 -10.28
N TYR A 161 -19.01 12.22 -11.40
CA TYR A 161 -18.32 10.94 -11.60
C TYR A 161 -16.79 11.10 -11.54
N ILE A 162 -16.21 12.04 -12.30
CA ILE A 162 -14.76 12.27 -12.27
C ILE A 162 -14.30 12.88 -10.94
N GLY A 163 -15.15 13.68 -10.29
CA GLY A 163 -14.86 14.29 -8.99
C GLY A 163 -14.66 13.27 -7.88
N ILE A 164 -15.46 12.18 -7.86
CA ILE A 164 -15.24 11.06 -6.93
C ILE A 164 -13.85 10.45 -7.14
N ILE A 165 -13.45 10.23 -8.40
CA ILE A 165 -12.17 9.62 -8.74
C ILE A 165 -11.01 10.53 -8.31
N PHE A 166 -11.08 11.83 -8.56
CA PHE A 166 -10.06 12.78 -8.08
C PHE A 166 -9.96 12.80 -6.56
N GLY A 167 -11.09 12.75 -5.84
CA GLY A 167 -11.11 12.62 -4.38
C GLY A 167 -10.44 11.34 -3.90
N LEU A 168 -10.72 10.20 -4.55
CA LEU A 168 -10.09 8.92 -4.27
C LEU A 168 -8.57 8.95 -4.52
N GLN A 169 -8.11 9.64 -5.57
CA GLN A 169 -6.68 9.84 -5.82
C GLN A 169 -6.00 10.71 -4.73
N GLY A 170 -6.71 11.68 -4.15
CA GLY A 170 -6.25 12.40 -2.96
C GLY A 170 -6.07 11.47 -1.74
N ILE A 171 -7.00 10.53 -1.54
CA ILE A 171 -6.89 9.48 -0.50
C ILE A 171 -5.69 8.57 -0.79
N TYR A 172 -5.44 8.24 -2.06
CA TYR A 172 -4.31 7.39 -2.46
C TYR A 172 -2.96 7.97 -2.03
N ILE A 173 -2.66 9.22 -2.39
CA ILE A 173 -1.43 9.89 -1.95
C ILE A 173 -1.38 9.99 -0.42
N SER A 174 -2.51 10.30 0.23
CA SER A 174 -2.57 10.38 1.69
C SER A 174 -2.19 9.05 2.36
N ALA A 175 -2.62 7.92 1.80
CA ALA A 175 -2.28 6.60 2.31
C ALA A 175 -0.80 6.25 2.09
N LEU A 176 -0.23 6.59 0.93
CA LEU A 176 1.21 6.42 0.66
C LEU A 176 2.06 7.30 1.60
N PHE A 177 1.66 8.55 1.81
CA PHE A 177 2.25 9.48 2.76
C PHE A 177 2.29 8.87 4.16
N VAL A 178 1.13 8.39 4.65
CA VAL A 178 0.99 7.78 5.97
C VAL A 178 1.86 6.53 6.08
N THR A 179 1.94 5.71 5.03
CA THR A 179 2.82 4.52 5.02
C THR A 179 4.28 4.90 5.24
N SER A 180 4.79 5.86 4.46
CA SER A 180 6.16 6.38 4.57
C SER A 180 6.43 7.01 5.95
N TRP A 181 5.45 7.74 6.49
CA TRP A 181 5.53 8.34 7.82
C TRP A 181 5.54 7.29 8.94
N ILE A 182 4.69 6.25 8.87
CA ILE A 182 4.68 5.17 9.86
C ILE A 182 6.04 4.46 9.92
N MET A 183 6.68 4.24 8.78
CA MET A 183 7.98 3.55 8.68
C MET A 183 9.15 4.41 9.17
N SER A 184 9.20 5.69 8.77
CA SER A 184 10.32 6.60 9.08
C SER A 184 10.20 7.29 10.43
N GLY A 185 8.98 7.45 10.95
CA GLY A 185 8.68 8.25 12.13
C GLY A 185 8.65 9.77 11.89
N THR A 186 8.81 10.24 10.65
CA THR A 186 8.81 11.67 10.30
C THR A 186 7.79 11.96 9.19
N TRP A 187 7.04 13.06 9.31
CA TRP A 187 6.10 13.49 8.27
C TRP A 187 6.82 14.01 7.01
N LEU A 188 8.11 14.36 7.12
CA LEU A 188 8.97 14.76 6.01
C LEU A 188 9.11 13.64 4.97
N ALA A 189 9.16 12.39 5.42
CA ALA A 189 9.16 11.22 4.53
C ALA A 189 7.88 11.14 3.70
N GLY A 190 6.72 11.44 4.30
CA GLY A 190 5.46 11.49 3.59
C GLY A 190 5.44 12.59 2.53
N MET A 191 5.96 13.79 2.85
CA MET A 191 6.04 14.89 1.88
C MET A 191 6.93 14.55 0.69
N LEU A 192 8.08 13.93 0.95
CA LEU A 192 8.99 13.52 -0.11
C LEU A 192 8.37 12.41 -0.98
N THR A 193 7.61 11.47 -0.38
CA THR A 193 6.81 10.48 -1.13
C THR A 193 5.80 11.17 -2.05
N ALA A 194 5.04 12.14 -1.53
CA ALA A 194 4.04 12.87 -2.34
C ALA A 194 4.70 13.66 -3.49
N ALA A 195 5.83 14.31 -3.23
CA ALA A 195 6.57 15.05 -4.25
C ALA A 195 7.07 14.13 -5.38
N TRP A 196 7.73 13.02 -5.06
CA TRP A 196 8.16 12.05 -6.07
C TRP A 196 7.01 11.40 -6.82
N PHE A 197 5.89 11.17 -6.14
CA PHE A 197 4.69 10.61 -6.77
C PHE A 197 4.13 11.55 -7.83
N ILE A 198 4.03 12.85 -7.53
CA ILE A 198 3.51 13.88 -8.46
C ILE A 198 4.47 14.09 -9.63
N ILE A 199 5.77 14.14 -9.36
CA ILE A 199 6.80 14.35 -10.41
C ILE A 199 6.83 13.20 -11.41
N ASN A 200 6.67 11.96 -10.94
CA ASN A 200 6.66 10.77 -11.80
C ASN A 200 5.23 10.29 -12.11
N ARG A 201 4.24 11.20 -12.17
CA ARG A 201 2.81 10.84 -12.33
C ARG A 201 2.50 9.93 -13.52
N THR A 202 3.28 10.07 -14.59
CA THR A 202 3.22 9.27 -15.83
C THR A 202 3.41 7.78 -15.57
N ASP A 203 4.16 7.44 -14.52
CA ASP A 203 4.54 6.06 -14.20
C ASP A 203 4.04 5.60 -12.81
N THR A 204 3.40 6.48 -12.03
CA THR A 204 2.81 6.16 -10.71
C THR A 204 1.30 5.98 -10.76
N THR A 205 0.61 6.51 -11.78
CA THR A 205 -0.84 6.43 -11.93
C THR A 205 -1.25 6.23 -13.38
N ARG A 206 -2.47 5.71 -13.59
CA ARG A 206 -3.09 5.60 -14.92
C ARG A 206 -4.10 6.72 -15.20
N MET A 207 -4.04 7.80 -14.41
CA MET A 207 -4.98 8.91 -14.52
C MET A 207 -4.84 9.67 -15.84
N GLU A 208 -3.67 9.61 -16.48
CA GLU A 208 -3.44 10.24 -17.78
C GLU A 208 -3.97 9.42 -18.96
N ASP A 209 -4.02 8.09 -18.84
CA ASP A 209 -4.55 7.19 -19.87
C ASP A 209 -6.06 7.37 -20.01
N SER A 210 -6.78 7.21 -18.90
CA SER A 210 -8.24 7.35 -18.84
C SER A 210 -8.68 7.42 -17.38
N ILE A 211 -9.54 8.39 -17.05
CA ILE A 211 -10.00 8.62 -15.68
C ILE A 211 -10.80 7.43 -15.10
N PRO A 212 -11.82 6.89 -15.80
CA PRO A 212 -12.74 5.88 -15.24
C PRO A 212 -12.15 4.47 -15.09
N LEU A 213 -10.83 4.28 -15.19
CA LEU A 213 -10.21 2.96 -15.10
C LEU A 213 -10.39 2.35 -13.70
N ARG A 214 -10.58 1.02 -13.65
CA ARG A 214 -10.81 0.28 -12.39
C ARG A 214 -9.67 0.42 -11.41
N GLU A 215 -8.45 0.53 -11.92
CA GLU A 215 -7.23 0.78 -11.17
C GLU A 215 -7.32 2.09 -10.39
N ASN A 216 -7.83 3.15 -11.03
CA ASN A 216 -7.96 4.47 -10.40
C ASN A 216 -9.00 4.47 -9.27
N TRP A 217 -9.99 3.57 -9.33
CA TRP A 217 -10.94 3.33 -8.23
C TRP A 217 -10.34 2.47 -7.12
N ALA A 218 -9.57 1.43 -7.45
CA ALA A 218 -9.20 0.38 -6.51
C ALA A 218 -7.87 0.62 -5.77
N LEU A 219 -6.85 1.16 -6.44
CA LEU A 219 -5.53 1.40 -5.83
C LEU A 219 -5.54 2.29 -4.57
N PRO A 220 -6.41 3.32 -4.44
CA PRO A 220 -6.55 4.07 -3.19
C PRO A 220 -6.87 3.16 -1.99
N TYR A 221 -7.80 2.20 -2.16
CA TYR A 221 -8.15 1.24 -1.12
C TYR A 221 -7.01 0.28 -0.81
N PHE A 222 -6.27 -0.17 -1.83
CA PHE A 222 -5.07 -0.99 -1.61
C PHE A 222 -3.99 -0.23 -0.83
N ALA A 223 -3.76 1.05 -1.13
CA ALA A 223 -2.80 1.85 -0.37
C ALA A 223 -3.24 2.07 1.08
N CYS A 224 -4.54 2.31 1.32
CA CYS A 224 -5.10 2.36 2.67
C CYS A 224 -4.88 1.04 3.41
N GLN A 225 -5.10 -0.09 2.73
CA GLN A 225 -4.87 -1.44 3.26
C GLN A 225 -3.40 -1.65 3.63
N VAL A 226 -2.47 -1.21 2.78
CA VAL A 226 -1.03 -1.33 3.01
C VAL A 226 -0.58 -0.45 4.18
N ALA A 227 -1.10 0.78 4.30
CA ALA A 227 -0.86 1.65 5.44
C ALA A 227 -1.35 1.01 6.75
N ALA A 228 -2.57 0.44 6.73
CA ALA A 228 -3.17 -0.26 7.85
C ALA A 228 -2.34 -1.49 8.27
N LEU A 229 -1.93 -2.30 7.30
CA LEU A 229 -1.07 -3.48 7.52
C LEU A 229 0.27 -3.08 8.11
N THR A 230 0.87 -1.99 7.63
CA THR A 230 2.13 -1.45 8.17
C THR A 230 1.97 -1.08 9.65
N GLY A 231 0.89 -0.39 10.00
CA GLY A 231 0.54 -0.07 11.38
C GLY A 231 0.25 -1.30 12.23
N PHE A 232 -0.39 -2.33 11.66
CA PHE A 232 -0.69 -3.59 12.33
C PHE A 232 0.56 -4.44 12.55
N LEU A 233 1.50 -4.51 11.62
CA LEU A 233 2.75 -5.26 11.77
C LEU A 233 3.67 -4.62 12.81
N ARG A 234 3.69 -3.28 12.86
CA ARG A 234 4.45 -2.51 13.85
C ARG A 234 4.13 -2.97 15.27
N ASN A 235 5.16 -3.23 16.06
CA ASN A 235 5.00 -3.74 17.42
C ASN A 235 4.59 -2.60 18.38
N ASN A 236 3.31 -2.23 18.37
CA ASN A 236 2.75 -1.21 19.26
C ASN A 236 2.27 -1.83 20.58
N ARG A 237 2.54 -1.17 21.71
CA ARG A 237 1.97 -1.56 23.03
C ARG A 237 0.47 -1.28 23.15
N ASN A 238 -0.10 -0.49 22.23
CA ASN A 238 -1.47 0.00 22.29
C ASN A 238 -2.43 -0.95 21.55
N LEU A 239 -3.12 -1.80 22.30
CA LEU A 239 -4.10 -2.76 21.78
C LEU A 239 -5.24 -2.09 20.97
N SER A 240 -5.71 -0.92 21.40
CA SER A 240 -6.79 -0.21 20.69
C SER A 240 -6.35 0.25 19.29
N ALA A 241 -5.11 0.72 19.15
CA ALA A 241 -4.58 1.14 17.85
C ALA A 241 -4.43 -0.06 16.91
N GLU A 242 -3.97 -1.21 17.42
CA GLU A 242 -3.88 -2.45 16.65
C GLU A 242 -5.25 -2.93 16.17
N ARG A 243 -6.29 -2.84 17.02
CA ARG A 243 -7.68 -3.15 16.62
C ARG A 243 -8.21 -2.21 15.54
N ILE A 244 -7.95 -0.91 15.64
CA ILE A 244 -8.35 0.08 14.63
C ILE A 244 -7.64 -0.21 13.29
N CYS A 245 -6.33 -0.46 13.32
CA CYS A 245 -5.58 -0.86 12.13
C CYS A 245 -6.17 -2.13 11.50
N TYR A 246 -6.50 -3.14 12.31
CA TYR A 246 -7.10 -4.38 11.81
C TYR A 246 -8.47 -4.15 11.15
N LEU A 247 -9.37 -3.39 11.79
CA LEU A 247 -10.68 -3.07 11.23
C LEU A 247 -10.57 -2.28 9.92
N PHE A 248 -9.69 -1.28 9.88
CA PHE A 248 -9.47 -0.48 8.68
C PHE A 248 -8.85 -1.31 7.55
N MET A 249 -7.93 -2.22 7.88
CA MET A 249 -7.36 -3.19 6.95
C MET A 249 -8.47 -4.09 6.38
N CYS A 250 -9.36 -4.66 7.21
CA CYS A 250 -10.50 -5.47 6.75
C CYS A 250 -11.41 -4.71 5.77
N ALA A 251 -11.84 -3.50 6.15
CA ALA A 251 -12.74 -2.69 5.34
C ALA A 251 -12.12 -2.32 3.98
N SER A 252 -10.84 -1.92 3.98
CA SER A 252 -10.12 -1.54 2.77
C SER A 252 -9.84 -2.74 1.85
N THR A 253 -9.49 -3.92 2.38
CA THR A 253 -9.32 -5.14 1.57
C THR A 253 -10.61 -5.58 0.92
N TYR A 254 -11.71 -5.60 1.66
CA TYR A 254 -13.01 -5.96 1.09
C TYR A 254 -13.40 -4.99 -0.03
N THR A 255 -13.28 -3.68 0.22
CA THR A 255 -13.61 -2.67 -0.79
C THR A 255 -12.69 -2.80 -2.01
N PHE A 256 -11.40 -3.05 -1.81
CA PHE A 256 -10.45 -3.30 -2.89
C PHE A 256 -10.86 -4.50 -3.77
N ILE A 257 -11.35 -5.58 -3.17
CA ILE A 257 -11.86 -6.75 -3.92
C ILE A 257 -13.09 -6.38 -4.75
N MET A 258 -13.98 -5.54 -4.22
CA MET A 258 -15.20 -5.12 -4.93
C MET A 258 -14.94 -4.16 -6.08
N MET A 259 -13.91 -3.30 -5.99
CA MET A 259 -13.64 -2.26 -6.99
C MET A 259 -12.88 -2.77 -8.22
N TRP A 260 -12.18 -3.90 -8.12
CA TRP A 260 -11.34 -4.40 -9.21
C TRP A 260 -11.24 -5.92 -9.28
N GLU A 261 -11.47 -6.45 -10.48
CA GLU A 261 -11.47 -7.90 -10.75
C GLU A 261 -10.13 -8.57 -10.45
N TYR A 262 -8.99 -7.89 -10.69
CA TYR A 262 -7.65 -8.46 -10.50
C TYR A 262 -7.05 -8.23 -9.10
N SER A 263 -7.81 -7.61 -8.21
CA SER A 263 -7.42 -7.31 -6.82
C SER A 263 -6.82 -8.52 -6.08
N HIS A 264 -7.42 -9.71 -6.25
CA HIS A 264 -7.00 -10.94 -5.60
C HIS A 264 -5.60 -11.41 -6.02
N TYR A 265 -5.11 -11.02 -7.20
CA TYR A 265 -3.72 -11.29 -7.61
C TYR A 265 -2.70 -10.42 -6.87
N LEU A 266 -3.00 -9.15 -6.61
CA LEU A 266 -2.11 -8.30 -5.82
C LEU A 266 -2.09 -8.72 -4.34
N LEU A 267 -3.25 -9.08 -3.80
CA LEU A 267 -3.35 -9.67 -2.47
C LEU A 267 -2.62 -11.01 -2.39
N PHE A 268 -2.58 -11.80 -3.48
CA PHE A 268 -1.76 -13.02 -3.54
C PHE A 268 -0.26 -12.72 -3.41
N ILE A 269 0.26 -11.71 -4.12
CA ILE A 269 1.67 -11.28 -3.97
C ILE A 269 1.93 -10.83 -2.53
N GLN A 270 1.01 -10.07 -1.94
CA GLN A 270 1.09 -9.64 -0.55
C GLN A 270 1.07 -10.80 0.45
N ALA A 271 0.20 -11.80 0.23
CA ALA A 271 0.13 -13.01 1.03
C ALA A 271 1.42 -13.84 0.91
N LEU A 272 2.01 -13.92 -0.28
CA LEU A 272 3.30 -14.57 -0.51
C LEU A 272 4.42 -13.89 0.29
N SER A 273 4.48 -12.55 0.27
CA SER A 273 5.39 -11.77 1.12
C SER A 273 5.23 -12.13 2.59
N LEU A 274 4.00 -12.11 3.12
CA LEU A 274 3.74 -12.44 4.52
C LEU A 274 4.09 -13.90 4.87
N CYS A 275 3.87 -14.86 3.97
CA CYS A 275 4.27 -16.25 4.14
C CYS A 275 5.80 -16.40 4.18
N LEU A 276 6.55 -15.65 3.37
CA LEU A 276 8.02 -15.63 3.43
C LEU A 276 8.51 -15.07 4.78
N LEU A 277 7.86 -14.02 5.28
CA LEU A 277 8.15 -13.43 6.59
C LEU A 277 7.89 -14.42 7.75
N ASP A 278 6.80 -15.18 7.69
CA ASP A 278 6.50 -16.24 8.68
C ASP A 278 7.50 -17.40 8.60
N GLY A 279 7.82 -17.86 7.38
CA GLY A 279 8.80 -18.93 7.14
C GLY A 279 10.18 -18.62 7.73
N LEU A 280 10.64 -17.37 7.60
CA LEU A 280 11.90 -16.88 8.17
C LEU A 280 11.79 -16.49 9.66
N SER A 281 10.61 -16.62 10.27
CA SER A 281 10.32 -16.20 11.65
C SER A 281 10.65 -14.72 11.91
N LEU A 282 10.45 -13.87 10.91
CA LEU A 282 10.70 -12.43 10.97
C LEU A 282 9.56 -11.66 11.64
N VAL A 283 8.36 -12.26 11.67
CA VAL A 283 7.13 -11.70 12.27
C VAL A 283 6.53 -12.67 13.29
N LYS A 284 5.77 -12.13 14.24
CA LYS A 284 4.89 -12.91 15.13
C LYS A 284 3.87 -13.69 14.29
N LYS A 285 3.81 -15.01 14.47
CA LYS A 285 2.92 -15.90 13.71
C LYS A 285 1.46 -15.48 13.82
N GLU A 286 1.06 -15.05 15.01
CA GLU A 286 -0.32 -14.64 15.31
C GLU A 286 -0.78 -13.53 14.37
N LYS A 287 0.08 -12.53 14.10
CA LYS A 287 -0.25 -11.41 13.20
C LYS A 287 -0.49 -11.89 11.76
N VAL A 288 0.38 -12.75 11.24
CA VAL A 288 0.24 -13.27 9.87
C VAL A 288 -1.05 -14.08 9.72
N HIS A 289 -1.41 -14.87 10.73
CA HIS A 289 -2.65 -15.65 10.71
C HIS A 289 -3.91 -14.79 10.79
N GLU A 290 -3.92 -13.71 11.56
CA GLU A 290 -5.07 -12.80 11.59
C GLU A 290 -5.27 -12.11 10.23
N VAL A 291 -4.19 -11.76 9.52
CA VAL A 291 -4.26 -11.23 8.15
C VAL A 291 -4.78 -12.29 7.17
N GLN A 292 -4.30 -13.54 7.26
CA GLN A 292 -4.78 -14.65 6.42
C GLN A 292 -6.27 -14.95 6.62
N LYS A 293 -6.76 -14.98 7.86
CA LYS A 293 -8.20 -15.14 8.16
C LYS A 293 -9.03 -14.02 7.53
N MET A 294 -8.52 -12.80 7.58
CA MET A 294 -9.16 -11.64 6.98
C MET A 294 -9.21 -11.74 5.45
N TYR A 295 -8.16 -12.23 4.78
CA TYR A 295 -8.20 -12.50 3.34
C TYR A 295 -9.24 -13.54 2.99
N LEU A 296 -9.31 -14.64 3.75
CA LEU A 296 -10.31 -15.68 3.55
C LEU A 296 -11.74 -15.12 3.68
N PHE A 297 -11.99 -14.34 4.73
CA PHE A 297 -13.29 -13.70 4.95
C PHE A 297 -13.64 -12.71 3.84
N SER A 298 -12.68 -11.88 3.41
CA SER A 298 -12.91 -10.88 2.36
C SER A 298 -13.17 -11.51 0.99
N VAL A 299 -12.45 -12.58 0.65
CA VAL A 299 -12.67 -13.35 -0.59
C VAL A 299 -14.02 -14.07 -0.56
N PHE A 300 -14.39 -14.67 0.57
CA PHE A 300 -15.69 -15.32 0.74
C PHE A 300 -16.84 -14.32 0.60
N LEU A 301 -16.75 -13.17 1.28
CA LEU A 301 -17.76 -12.12 1.18
C LEU A 301 -17.83 -11.54 -0.24
N GLY A 302 -16.68 -11.33 -0.88
CA GLY A 302 -16.58 -10.91 -2.28
C GLY A 302 -17.23 -11.92 -3.24
N TYR A 303 -17.02 -13.22 -3.02
CA TYR A 303 -17.66 -14.27 -3.83
C TYR A 303 -19.19 -14.20 -3.76
N LEU A 304 -19.76 -14.05 -2.56
CA LEU A 304 -21.21 -13.95 -2.38
C LEU A 304 -21.79 -12.69 -3.04
N LEU A 305 -21.11 -11.55 -2.89
CA LEU A 305 -21.61 -10.26 -3.38
C LEU A 305 -21.28 -10.00 -4.86
N GLN A 306 -20.36 -10.76 -5.44
CA GLN A 306 -20.02 -10.73 -6.86
C GLN A 306 -20.78 -11.74 -7.73
N PHE A 307 -22.03 -12.04 -7.36
CA PHE A 307 -22.89 -12.99 -8.08
C PHE A 307 -22.20 -14.36 -8.29
N GLU A 308 -21.53 -14.87 -7.25
CA GLU A 308 -20.82 -16.15 -7.29
C GLU A 308 -19.71 -16.18 -8.36
N ASN A 309 -18.91 -15.11 -8.41
CA ASN A 309 -17.82 -14.99 -9.36
C ASN A 309 -16.79 -16.14 -9.18
N SER A 310 -16.75 -17.05 -10.14
CA SER A 310 -15.86 -18.21 -10.11
C SER A 310 -14.38 -17.83 -10.09
N ALA A 311 -14.01 -16.63 -10.57
CA ALA A 311 -12.63 -16.15 -10.55
C ALA A 311 -12.07 -16.09 -9.12
N LEU A 312 -12.85 -15.62 -8.15
CA LEU A 312 -12.45 -15.54 -6.74
C LEU A 312 -12.26 -16.92 -6.12
N LEU A 313 -13.10 -17.90 -6.49
CA LEU A 313 -12.98 -19.28 -6.03
C LEU A 313 -11.72 -19.96 -6.61
N THR A 314 -11.40 -19.70 -7.88
CA THR A 314 -10.20 -20.20 -8.55
C THR A 314 -8.93 -19.39 -8.24
N SER A 315 -9.02 -18.38 -7.37
CA SER A 315 -7.91 -17.46 -7.13
C SER A 315 -6.72 -18.16 -6.46
N PRO A 316 -5.47 -17.87 -6.88
CA PRO A 316 -4.27 -18.42 -6.21
C PRO A 316 -4.13 -17.92 -4.76
N LEU A 317 -4.72 -16.75 -4.44
CA LEU A 317 -4.81 -16.24 -3.08
C LEU A 317 -5.53 -17.22 -2.15
N LEU A 318 -6.72 -17.67 -2.55
CA LEU A 318 -7.53 -18.59 -1.75
C LEU A 318 -6.76 -19.89 -1.49
N SER A 319 -6.15 -20.44 -2.55
CA SER A 319 -5.36 -21.67 -2.45
C SER A 319 -4.14 -21.50 -1.53
N LEU A 320 -3.44 -20.38 -1.60
CA LEU A 320 -2.30 -20.08 -0.73
C LEU A 320 -2.69 -19.94 0.74
N VAL A 321 -3.78 -19.23 1.03
CA VAL A 321 -4.27 -19.01 2.39
C VAL A 321 -4.73 -20.32 3.01
N ILE A 322 -5.55 -21.11 2.31
CA ILE A 322 -6.02 -22.42 2.78
C ILE A 322 -4.83 -23.38 2.94
N GLY A 323 -3.93 -23.43 1.95
CA GLY A 323 -2.73 -24.28 1.99
C GLY A 323 -1.82 -23.94 3.19
N SER A 324 -1.64 -22.65 3.49
CA SER A 324 -0.90 -22.20 4.67
C SER A 324 -1.58 -22.60 5.98
N MET A 325 -2.91 -22.51 6.06
CA MET A 325 -3.67 -22.94 7.25
C MET A 325 -3.63 -24.47 7.47
N ILE A 326 -3.71 -25.26 6.39
CA ILE A 326 -3.57 -26.73 6.46
C ILE A 326 -2.15 -27.12 6.84
N ALA A 327 -1.13 -26.50 6.23
CA ALA A 327 0.25 -26.78 6.62
C ALA A 327 0.46 -26.53 8.11
N LYS A 328 -0.17 -25.47 8.66
CA LYS A 328 -0.13 -25.16 10.09
C LYS A 328 -0.74 -26.25 10.96
N SER A 329 -1.90 -26.79 10.61
CA SER A 329 -2.53 -27.85 11.40
C SER A 329 -1.66 -29.12 11.43
N LEU A 330 -0.84 -29.33 10.40
CA LEU A 330 0.14 -30.41 10.31
C LEU A 330 1.45 -30.12 11.08
N GLN A 331 1.61 -28.93 11.68
CA GLN A 331 2.83 -28.56 12.39
C GLN A 331 2.94 -29.27 13.74
N ILE A 332 3.79 -30.30 13.80
CA ILE A 332 4.20 -30.94 15.07
C ILE A 332 5.10 -29.98 15.85
N SER A 333 4.81 -29.77 17.13
CA SER A 333 5.56 -28.87 18.02
C SER A 333 6.97 -29.43 18.32
N VAL A 334 7.98 -28.99 17.57
CA VAL A 334 9.39 -29.29 17.86
C VAL A 334 9.92 -28.31 18.92
N LYS A 335 10.78 -28.79 19.84
CA LYS A 335 11.45 -27.95 20.85
C LYS A 335 12.10 -26.73 20.17
N LYS A 336 11.79 -25.52 20.68
CA LYS A 336 12.32 -24.24 20.18
C LYS A 336 13.85 -24.22 20.37
N GLY A 337 14.59 -23.82 19.33
CA GLY A 337 16.01 -23.46 19.42
C GLY A 337 17.01 -24.38 18.71
N THR A 338 16.65 -25.62 18.38
CA THR A 338 17.58 -26.54 17.68
C THR A 338 17.72 -26.19 16.19
N PHE A 339 18.88 -26.46 15.57
CA PHE A 339 19.09 -26.35 14.11
C PHE A 339 17.98 -27.08 13.33
N ARG A 340 17.58 -28.26 13.81
CA ARG A 340 16.44 -29.04 13.31
C ARG A 340 15.13 -28.24 13.30
N ALA A 341 14.84 -27.42 14.32
CA ALA A 341 13.65 -26.58 14.34
C ALA A 341 13.69 -25.44 13.29
N LYS A 342 14.87 -25.02 12.85
CA LYS A 342 15.04 -24.01 11.78
C LYS A 342 14.83 -24.63 10.40
N VAL A 343 15.44 -25.80 10.14
CA VAL A 343 15.23 -26.55 8.89
C VAL A 343 13.76 -26.97 8.72
N MET A 344 13.11 -27.43 9.79
CA MET A 344 11.68 -27.80 9.77
C MET A 344 10.76 -26.62 9.41
N LYS A 345 11.15 -25.37 9.68
CA LYS A 345 10.36 -24.18 9.31
C LYS A 345 10.47 -23.84 7.83
N ILE A 346 11.65 -24.00 7.24
CA ILE A 346 11.84 -23.83 5.80
C ILE A 346 11.05 -24.92 5.06
N MET A 347 11.16 -26.17 5.53
CA MET A 347 10.38 -27.30 4.99
C MET A 347 8.87 -27.05 5.10
N TYR A 348 8.40 -26.42 6.19
CA TYR A 348 7.00 -26.03 6.35
C TYR A 348 6.55 -25.01 5.30
N PHE A 349 7.39 -24.01 4.99
CA PHE A 349 7.07 -23.04 3.93
C PHE A 349 6.92 -23.75 2.57
N TYR A 350 7.84 -24.65 2.25
CA TYR A 350 7.72 -25.47 1.03
C TYR A 350 6.47 -26.34 1.04
N LEU A 351 6.12 -26.97 2.17
CA LEU A 351 4.90 -27.76 2.32
C LEU A 351 3.64 -26.92 2.12
N ALA A 352 3.57 -25.73 2.71
CA ALA A 352 2.45 -24.81 2.53
C ALA A 352 2.30 -24.41 1.06
N PHE A 353 3.41 -24.15 0.38
CA PHE A 353 3.42 -23.80 -1.04
C PHE A 353 3.00 -24.98 -1.92
N THR A 354 3.48 -26.20 -1.66
CA THR A 354 3.08 -27.38 -2.45
C THR A 354 1.61 -27.73 -2.26
N ILE A 355 1.07 -27.64 -1.04
CA ILE A 355 -0.36 -27.79 -0.76
C ILE A 355 -1.16 -26.70 -1.49
N ALA A 356 -0.69 -25.46 -1.48
CA ALA A 356 -1.36 -24.37 -2.17
C ALA A 356 -1.43 -24.59 -3.69
N VAL A 357 -0.33 -25.01 -4.31
CA VAL A 357 -0.29 -25.31 -5.75
C VAL A 357 -1.17 -26.50 -6.08
N SER A 358 -1.12 -27.59 -5.31
CA SER A 358 -1.96 -28.77 -5.56
C SER A 358 -3.45 -28.44 -5.40
N LEU A 359 -3.81 -27.65 -4.38
CA LEU A 359 -5.16 -27.17 -4.17
C LEU A 359 -5.63 -26.26 -5.31
N HIS A 360 -4.76 -25.36 -5.80
CA HIS A 360 -5.08 -24.50 -6.94
C HIS A 360 -5.36 -25.33 -8.20
N LEU A 361 -4.52 -26.33 -8.49
CA LEU A 361 -4.73 -27.24 -9.62
C LEU A 361 -6.02 -28.06 -9.48
N LEU A 362 -6.33 -28.53 -8.26
CA LEU A 362 -7.56 -29.27 -7.98
C LEU A 362 -8.82 -28.40 -8.14
N ILE A 363 -8.83 -27.18 -7.59
CA ILE A 363 -9.97 -26.28 -7.75
C ILE A 363 -10.18 -25.95 -9.24
N ARG A 364 -9.08 -25.79 -9.98
CA ARG A 364 -9.12 -25.52 -11.43
C ARG A 364 -9.68 -26.68 -12.24
N THR A 365 -9.55 -27.94 -11.81
CA THR A 365 -10.18 -29.07 -12.51
C THR A 365 -11.67 -29.24 -12.16
N LEU A 366 -12.09 -28.78 -10.98
CA LEU A 366 -13.47 -28.94 -10.49
C LEU A 366 -14.41 -27.82 -10.93
N VAL A 367 -13.92 -26.59 -11.10
CA VAL A 367 -14.74 -25.42 -11.43
C VAL A 367 -14.79 -25.22 -12.95
N PRO A 368 -15.99 -25.22 -13.59
CA PRO A 368 -16.10 -25.11 -15.04
C PRO A 368 -15.56 -23.78 -15.59
N HIS A 369 -14.87 -23.88 -16.73
CA HIS A 369 -14.12 -22.80 -17.37
C HIS A 369 -15.02 -21.62 -17.80
N LYS A 370 -14.84 -20.46 -17.17
CA LYS A 370 -15.25 -19.16 -17.73
C LYS A 370 -14.02 -18.30 -18.07
N GLU A 371 -14.24 -17.33 -18.95
CA GLU A 371 -13.27 -16.58 -19.77
C GLU A 371 -12.10 -15.88 -19.05
N ASN A 372 -12.14 -15.73 -17.71
CA ASN A 372 -11.08 -15.09 -16.90
C ASN A 372 -9.75 -15.88 -16.80
N TYR A 373 -9.66 -17.01 -17.51
CA TYR A 373 -8.47 -17.86 -17.61
C TYR A 373 -7.32 -17.25 -18.44
N GLN A 374 -7.55 -16.14 -19.14
CA GLN A 374 -6.59 -15.60 -20.09
C GLN A 374 -5.31 -15.07 -19.44
N ILE A 375 -5.37 -14.45 -18.26
CA ILE A 375 -4.18 -13.84 -17.63
C ILE A 375 -3.19 -14.90 -17.16
N LEU A 376 -3.61 -15.88 -16.34
CA LEU A 376 -2.67 -16.89 -15.85
C LEU A 376 -2.06 -17.70 -17.01
N LYS A 377 -2.86 -18.01 -18.03
CA LYS A 377 -2.36 -18.66 -19.25
C LYS A 377 -1.39 -17.77 -20.02
N SER A 378 -1.63 -16.47 -20.11
CA SER A 378 -0.69 -15.53 -20.74
C SER A 378 0.63 -15.44 -19.98
N LEU A 379 0.60 -15.51 -18.64
CA LEU A 379 1.81 -15.60 -17.81
C LEU A 379 2.56 -16.91 -18.07
N GLU A 380 1.86 -18.05 -18.09
CA GLU A 380 2.47 -19.36 -18.41
C GLU A 380 3.20 -19.33 -19.77
N VAL A 381 2.57 -18.76 -20.80
CA VAL A 381 3.18 -18.66 -22.13
C VAL A 381 4.35 -17.68 -22.14
N LYS A 382 4.21 -16.52 -21.50
CA LYS A 382 5.28 -15.51 -21.45
C LYS A 382 6.54 -16.02 -20.76
N PHE A 383 6.41 -16.79 -19.70
CA PHE A 383 7.54 -17.40 -18.99
C PHE A 383 8.01 -18.73 -19.61
N GLY A 384 7.46 -19.13 -20.76
CA GLY A 384 7.87 -20.35 -21.47
C GLY A 384 7.47 -21.65 -20.77
N LEU A 385 6.54 -21.61 -19.82
CA LEU A 385 6.03 -22.78 -19.11
C LEU A 385 5.01 -23.58 -19.95
N ASN A 386 4.40 -22.93 -20.95
CA ASN A 386 3.39 -23.53 -21.80
C ASN A 386 3.48 -22.98 -23.24
N ILE A 387 3.32 -23.83 -24.25
CA ILE A 387 3.30 -23.42 -25.66
C ILE A 387 1.86 -23.47 -26.15
N THR A 388 1.29 -22.34 -26.52
CA THR A 388 -0.11 -22.28 -26.99
C THR A 388 -0.21 -21.80 -28.43
N LYS A 389 -1.08 -22.44 -29.20
CA LYS A 389 -1.48 -21.97 -30.54
C LYS A 389 -2.69 -21.02 -30.48
N ASN A 390 -3.05 -20.53 -29.29
CA ASN A 390 -4.25 -19.71 -29.11
C ASN A 390 -3.98 -18.28 -29.59
N PHE A 391 -4.73 -17.86 -30.61
CA PHE A 391 -4.59 -16.53 -31.20
C PHE A 391 -4.74 -15.40 -30.17
N THR A 392 -5.78 -15.45 -29.32
CA THR A 392 -6.06 -14.41 -28.31
C THR A 392 -4.90 -14.25 -27.33
N VAL A 393 -4.30 -15.36 -26.87
CA VAL A 393 -3.15 -15.31 -25.95
C VAL A 393 -1.93 -14.72 -26.66
N ASN A 394 -1.65 -15.14 -27.89
CA ASN A 394 -0.52 -14.61 -28.65
C ASN A 394 -0.68 -13.13 -29.00
N TRP A 395 -1.90 -12.70 -29.34
CA TRP A 395 -2.23 -11.30 -29.56
C TRP A 395 -2.05 -10.46 -28.29
N LEU A 396 -2.50 -10.96 -27.14
CA LEU A 396 -2.31 -10.28 -25.84
C LEU A 396 -0.81 -10.10 -25.51
N LEU A 397 0.01 -11.11 -25.81
CA LEU A 397 1.46 -11.03 -25.61
C LEU A 397 2.12 -9.98 -26.51
N CYS A 398 1.54 -9.65 -27.67
CA CYS A 398 2.03 -8.59 -28.53
C CYS A 398 1.64 -7.18 -28.05
N GLN A 399 0.72 -7.05 -27.08
CA GLN A 399 0.35 -5.74 -26.55
C GLN A 399 1.51 -5.13 -25.74
N GLU A 400 1.64 -3.80 -25.83
CA GLU A 400 2.66 -3.03 -25.13
C GLU A 400 2.64 -3.27 -23.62
N SER A 401 1.45 -3.38 -23.01
CA SER A 401 1.31 -3.68 -21.58
C SER A 401 1.95 -5.00 -21.14
N PHE A 402 2.08 -5.97 -22.06
CA PHE A 402 2.72 -7.26 -21.84
C PHE A 402 4.19 -7.29 -22.27
N GLN A 403 4.76 -6.20 -22.76
CA GLN A 403 6.20 -6.09 -23.05
C GLN A 403 6.98 -5.67 -21.79
N PRO A 404 8.30 -5.91 -21.73
CA PRO A 404 9.14 -5.34 -20.68
C PRO A 404 9.17 -3.80 -20.79
N PRO A 405 9.41 -3.07 -19.69
CA PRO A 405 9.38 -1.63 -19.72
C PRO A 405 10.50 -1.04 -20.58
N SER A 406 10.18 0.05 -21.28
CA SER A 406 11.13 0.84 -22.08
C SER A 406 12.31 1.38 -21.26
N GLN A 407 13.44 1.68 -21.92
CA GLN A 407 14.60 2.31 -21.25
C GLN A 407 14.27 3.72 -20.73
N ASP A 408 13.37 4.43 -21.41
CA ASP A 408 12.93 5.78 -21.02
C ASP A 408 12.29 5.81 -19.64
N TYR A 409 11.59 4.74 -19.25
CA TYR A 409 11.05 4.59 -17.90
C TYR A 409 12.15 4.70 -16.84
N LEU A 410 13.24 3.94 -16.98
CA LEU A 410 14.34 3.97 -16.02
C LEU A 410 15.10 5.30 -16.04
N ILE A 411 15.21 5.93 -17.21
CA ILE A 411 15.83 7.25 -17.36
C ILE A 411 15.02 8.31 -16.61
N ARG A 412 13.69 8.35 -16.77
CA ARG A 412 12.82 9.29 -16.05
C ARG A 412 12.94 9.14 -14.53
N LEU A 413 12.94 7.90 -14.02
CA LEU A 413 13.11 7.65 -12.59
C LEU A 413 14.50 8.03 -12.06
N THR A 414 15.52 7.98 -12.92
CA THR A 414 16.88 8.41 -12.56
C THR A 414 17.01 9.93 -12.56
N GLN A 415 16.41 10.61 -13.53
CA GLN A 415 16.36 12.08 -13.60
C GLN A 415 15.66 12.69 -12.39
N SER A 416 14.57 12.09 -11.90
CA SER A 416 13.91 12.54 -10.66
C SER A 416 14.67 12.16 -9.37
N SER A 417 15.89 11.61 -9.48
CA SER A 417 16.72 11.04 -8.41
C SER A 417 16.11 9.86 -7.65
N LEU A 418 14.89 9.45 -8.00
CA LEU A 418 14.12 8.44 -7.28
C LEU A 418 14.78 7.05 -7.32
N LEU A 419 15.14 6.58 -8.53
CA LEU A 419 15.72 5.24 -8.71
C LEU A 419 17.08 5.07 -8.00
N PRO A 420 18.04 6.02 -8.09
CA PRO A 420 19.29 5.95 -7.33
C PRO A 420 19.10 5.85 -5.82
N PHE A 421 18.25 6.69 -5.23
CA PHE A 421 17.98 6.63 -3.79
C PHE A 421 17.25 5.35 -3.39
N TYR A 422 16.31 4.87 -4.22
CA TYR A 422 15.65 3.59 -3.99
C TYR A 422 16.65 2.43 -3.97
N ILE A 423 17.54 2.32 -4.97
CA ILE A 423 18.54 1.25 -5.04
C ILE A 423 19.47 1.30 -3.83
N LEU A 424 19.92 2.50 -3.44
CA LEU A 424 20.75 2.69 -2.24
C LEU A 424 20.04 2.18 -0.99
N VAL A 425 18.80 2.61 -0.75
CA VAL A 425 17.99 2.21 0.40
C VAL A 425 17.71 0.70 0.38
N LEU A 426 17.42 0.14 -0.78
CA LEU A 426 17.17 -1.29 -0.96
C LEU A 426 18.40 -2.11 -0.59
N ILE A 427 19.59 -1.73 -1.05
CA ILE A 427 20.86 -2.42 -0.71
C ILE A 427 21.10 -2.40 0.79
N ILE A 428 20.92 -1.24 1.43
CA ILE A 428 21.08 -1.09 2.89
C ILE A 428 20.09 -1.99 3.63
N CYS A 429 18.82 -1.96 3.23
CA CYS A 429 17.80 -2.79 3.87
C CYS A 429 18.11 -4.28 3.68
N LEU A 430 18.46 -4.73 2.47
CA LEU A 430 18.79 -6.12 2.19
C LEU A 430 20.00 -6.61 3.00
N PHE A 431 21.05 -5.78 3.11
CA PHE A 431 22.21 -6.13 3.93
C PHE A 431 21.84 -6.19 5.43
N SER A 432 21.05 -5.25 5.93
CA SER A 432 20.57 -5.25 7.32
C SER A 432 19.67 -6.46 7.64
N ILE A 433 18.77 -6.82 6.72
CA ILE A 433 17.90 -8.00 6.84
C ILE A 433 18.75 -9.28 6.83
N SER A 434 19.72 -9.37 5.93
CA SER A 434 20.63 -10.52 5.84
C SER A 434 21.44 -10.70 7.14
N GLN A 435 21.91 -9.61 7.74
CA GLN A 435 22.56 -9.64 9.06
C GLN A 435 21.60 -10.13 10.15
N GLY A 436 20.36 -9.64 10.18
CA GLY A 436 19.34 -10.07 11.15
C GLY A 436 18.99 -11.56 11.00
N ILE A 437 18.83 -12.04 9.77
CA ILE A 437 18.61 -13.45 9.45
C ILE A 437 19.81 -14.29 9.90
N PHE A 438 21.03 -13.86 9.60
CA PHE A 438 22.26 -14.57 9.99
C PHE A 438 22.39 -14.68 11.51
N LYS A 439 22.19 -13.59 12.27
CA LYS A 439 22.18 -13.62 13.75
C LYS A 439 21.15 -14.62 14.31
N ARG A 440 19.95 -14.66 13.72
CA ARG A 440 18.89 -15.62 14.09
C ARG A 440 19.28 -17.06 13.75
N PHE A 441 19.98 -17.28 12.65
CA PHE A 441 20.55 -18.60 12.33
C PHE A 441 21.65 -19.01 13.31
N LEU A 442 22.45 -18.08 13.81
CA LEU A 442 23.47 -18.32 14.84
C LEU A 442 22.89 -18.53 16.25
N GLY A 443 21.61 -18.25 16.47
CA GLY A 443 20.93 -18.55 17.75
C GLY A 443 21.11 -17.49 18.84
N GLN A 444 21.57 -16.29 18.48
CA GLN A 444 21.62 -15.18 19.42
C GLN A 444 20.19 -14.72 19.77
N PRO A 445 19.85 -14.52 21.07
CA PRO A 445 18.53 -14.04 21.46
C PRO A 445 18.32 -12.62 20.94
N VAL A 446 17.17 -12.40 20.29
CA VAL A 446 16.72 -11.07 19.87
C VAL A 446 16.49 -10.26 21.15
N HIS A 447 17.19 -9.14 21.30
CA HIS A 447 16.88 -8.20 22.39
C HIS A 447 15.50 -7.61 22.11
N CYS A 448 14.48 -8.07 22.84
CA CYS A 448 13.10 -7.58 22.74
C CYS A 448 12.94 -6.09 23.10
N ASN A 449 14.01 -5.43 23.58
CA ASN A 449 14.06 -4.03 23.93
C ASN A 449 15.23 -3.35 23.19
N ALA A 450 15.24 -3.39 21.87
CA ALA A 450 16.10 -2.49 21.11
C ALA A 450 15.65 -1.05 21.39
N THR A 451 16.43 -0.33 22.19
CA THR A 451 16.29 1.12 22.29
C THR A 451 16.59 1.71 20.90
N PRO A 452 15.98 2.86 20.53
CA PRO A 452 16.26 3.54 19.24
C PRO A 452 17.75 3.86 18.99
N GLU A 453 18.61 3.66 19.99
CA GLU A 453 20.06 3.84 19.97
C GLU A 453 20.80 2.67 19.26
N GLU A 454 20.15 1.50 19.07
CA GLU A 454 20.82 0.33 18.50
C GLU A 454 20.75 0.21 16.96
N GLY A 455 19.94 1.01 16.27
CA GLY A 455 19.99 1.18 14.81
C GLY A 455 20.00 -0.14 14.01
N GLN A 456 18.94 -0.94 14.13
CA GLN A 456 18.77 -2.22 13.39
C GLN A 456 17.45 -2.23 12.62
N VAL A 457 17.43 -1.52 11.50
CA VAL A 457 16.26 -1.39 10.63
C VAL A 457 15.82 -2.73 10.04
N GLY A 458 16.77 -3.62 9.74
CA GLY A 458 16.54 -4.98 9.24
C GLY A 458 15.91 -5.96 10.23
N GLU A 459 15.61 -5.53 11.46
CA GLU A 459 14.87 -6.34 12.44
C GLU A 459 13.39 -5.93 12.56
N LYS A 460 13.00 -4.80 11.95
CA LYS A 460 11.61 -4.31 11.99
C LYS A 460 10.72 -5.08 11.01
N PRO A 461 9.65 -5.74 11.49
CA PRO A 461 8.79 -6.58 10.66
C PRO A 461 8.10 -5.79 9.54
N GLU A 462 7.70 -4.55 9.80
CA GLU A 462 7.08 -3.68 8.81
C GLU A 462 8.02 -3.31 7.65
N VAL A 463 9.31 -3.07 7.92
CA VAL A 463 10.29 -2.71 6.87
C VAL A 463 10.63 -3.92 6.01
N ILE A 464 10.83 -5.08 6.64
CA ILE A 464 11.08 -6.35 5.94
C ILE A 464 9.94 -6.67 4.97
N TYR A 465 8.69 -6.46 5.41
CA TYR A 465 7.50 -6.66 4.59
C TYR A 465 7.55 -5.82 3.32
N HIS A 466 7.78 -4.50 3.45
CA HIS A 466 7.82 -3.59 2.30
C HIS A 466 8.99 -3.88 1.36
N VAL A 467 10.14 -4.29 1.87
CA VAL A 467 11.30 -4.66 1.04
C VAL A 467 10.99 -5.90 0.20
N ILE A 468 10.44 -6.96 0.80
CA ILE A 468 10.06 -8.19 0.07
C ILE A 468 8.94 -7.90 -0.93
N GLN A 469 7.91 -7.14 -0.52
CA GLN A 469 6.81 -6.75 -1.39
C GLN A 469 7.30 -5.95 -2.59
N SER A 470 8.21 -4.99 -2.38
CA SER A 470 8.78 -4.17 -3.45
C SER A 470 9.65 -4.98 -4.42
N LEU A 471 10.38 -6.00 -3.94
CA LEU A 471 11.12 -6.90 -4.82
C LEU A 471 10.20 -7.73 -5.72
N LEU A 472 9.11 -8.27 -5.17
CA LEU A 472 8.13 -9.04 -5.94
C LEU A 472 7.40 -8.17 -6.96
N LEU A 473 6.96 -6.97 -6.56
CA LEU A 473 6.34 -6.01 -7.48
C LEU A 473 7.33 -5.49 -8.52
N GLY A 474 8.60 -5.28 -8.14
CA GLY A 474 9.66 -4.85 -9.06
C GLY A 474 9.97 -5.91 -10.11
N PHE A 475 10.03 -7.19 -9.73
CA PHE A 475 10.16 -8.30 -10.69
C PHE A 475 9.00 -8.29 -11.71
N LEU A 476 7.78 -8.05 -11.24
CA LEU A 476 6.60 -7.96 -12.10
C LEU A 476 6.67 -6.73 -13.01
N ALA A 477 7.01 -5.55 -12.48
CA ALA A 477 7.11 -4.32 -13.28
C ALA A 477 8.22 -4.39 -14.34
N MET A 478 9.37 -5.01 -14.01
CA MET A 478 10.44 -5.24 -14.99
C MET A 478 10.08 -6.30 -16.03
N SER A 479 9.07 -7.12 -15.75
CA SER A 479 8.55 -8.09 -16.71
C SER A 479 7.45 -7.47 -17.59
N PHE A 480 6.61 -6.58 -17.04
CA PHE A 480 5.41 -6.03 -17.70
C PHE A 480 5.35 -4.50 -17.56
N GLU A 481 5.44 -3.77 -18.68
CA GLU A 481 5.25 -2.32 -18.79
C GLU A 481 3.90 -1.92 -18.16
N GLY A 482 2.85 -2.70 -18.41
CA GLY A 482 1.51 -2.48 -17.86
C GLY A 482 1.40 -2.64 -16.34
N MET A 483 2.46 -3.02 -15.63
CA MET A 483 2.46 -3.19 -14.16
C MET A 483 3.34 -2.16 -13.46
N LYS A 484 3.98 -1.23 -14.19
CA LYS A 484 4.89 -0.22 -13.60
C LYS A 484 4.20 0.69 -12.58
N TYR A 485 2.94 1.06 -12.80
CA TYR A 485 2.16 1.91 -11.89
C TYR A 485 1.90 1.25 -10.52
N LEU A 486 2.06 -0.06 -10.39
CA LEU A 486 1.96 -0.76 -9.10
C LEU A 486 3.26 -0.68 -8.29
N TRP A 487 4.41 -0.64 -8.98
CA TRP A 487 5.72 -0.65 -8.35
C TRP A 487 6.26 0.76 -8.07
N THR A 488 6.14 1.70 -9.02
CA THR A 488 6.68 3.06 -8.87
C THR A 488 6.20 3.79 -7.60
N PRO A 489 4.92 3.69 -7.17
CA PRO A 489 4.47 4.27 -5.90
C PRO A 489 5.15 3.65 -4.68
N TYR A 490 5.41 2.34 -4.69
CA TYR A 490 6.18 1.65 -3.64
C TYR A 490 7.64 2.12 -3.61
N VAL A 491 8.25 2.34 -4.77
CA VAL A 491 9.59 2.94 -4.90
C VAL A 491 9.63 4.32 -4.24
N CYS A 492 8.61 5.16 -4.46
CA CYS A 492 8.47 6.48 -3.82
C CYS A 492 8.39 6.40 -2.29
N VAL A 493 7.61 5.45 -1.76
CA VAL A 493 7.48 5.22 -0.31
C VAL A 493 8.80 4.76 0.29
N LEU A 494 9.43 3.75 -0.30
CA LEU A 494 10.66 3.15 0.24
C LEU A 494 11.87 4.08 0.14
N ALA A 495 12.05 4.77 -0.98
CA ALA A 495 13.11 5.77 -1.12
C ALA A 495 12.95 6.87 -0.07
N ALA A 496 11.72 7.38 0.12
CA ALA A 496 11.48 8.48 1.05
C ALA A 496 11.64 8.05 2.51
N PHE A 497 11.12 6.87 2.86
CA PHE A 497 11.40 6.23 4.13
C PHE A 497 12.91 6.17 4.40
N GLY A 498 13.67 5.73 3.40
CA GLY A 498 15.08 5.46 3.60
C GLY A 498 15.93 6.68 3.83
N VAL A 499 15.69 7.73 3.03
CA VAL A 499 16.42 9.01 3.16
C VAL A 499 16.01 9.76 4.43
N CYS A 500 14.74 9.66 4.86
CA CYS A 500 14.21 10.40 6.00
C CYS A 500 14.30 9.64 7.34
N SER A 501 14.72 8.37 7.35
CA SER A 501 14.78 7.56 8.57
C SER A 501 16.12 7.75 9.29
N PRO A 502 16.14 8.34 10.50
CA PRO A 502 17.37 8.47 11.27
C PRO A 502 17.98 7.11 11.64
N GLU A 503 17.16 6.07 11.74
CA GLU A 503 17.64 4.73 12.06
C GLU A 503 18.45 4.10 10.90
N LEU A 504 18.07 4.38 9.65
CA LEU A 504 18.84 3.89 8.49
C LEU A 504 20.21 4.57 8.40
N TRP A 505 20.24 5.88 8.63
CA TRP A 505 21.49 6.64 8.75
C TRP A 505 22.37 6.10 9.89
N LEU A 506 21.78 5.77 11.04
CA LEU A 506 22.49 5.11 12.14
C LEU A 506 23.07 3.76 11.74
N THR A 507 22.31 2.90 11.05
CA THR A 507 22.79 1.61 10.56
C THR A 507 23.97 1.79 9.60
N LEU A 508 23.86 2.75 8.67
CA LEU A 508 24.94 3.11 7.75
C LEU A 508 26.21 3.57 8.47
N PHE A 509 26.11 4.50 9.42
CA PHE A 509 27.29 5.02 10.13
C PHE A 509 27.96 3.97 11.01
N LYS A 510 27.19 3.02 11.54
CA LYS A 510 27.77 1.85 12.24
C LYS A 510 28.64 1.01 11.32
N TRP A 511 28.23 0.82 10.06
CA TRP A 511 29.06 0.10 9.09
C TRP A 511 30.30 0.88 8.67
N ILE A 512 30.19 2.21 8.50
CA ILE A 512 31.30 3.08 8.07
C ILE A 512 32.28 3.40 9.22
N ARG A 513 31.93 3.10 10.49
CA ARG A 513 32.75 3.32 11.70
C ARG A 513 33.26 4.77 11.84
N LEU A 514 32.41 5.77 11.56
CA LEU A 514 32.73 7.17 11.77
C LEU A 514 32.87 7.47 13.28
N LYS A 515 34.09 7.76 13.74
CA LYS A 515 34.43 8.02 15.15
C LYS A 515 34.38 9.51 15.56
N THR A 516 34.17 10.42 14.62
CA THR A 516 34.42 11.86 14.81
C THR A 516 33.23 12.66 15.38
N VAL A 517 31.99 12.17 15.29
CA VAL A 517 30.77 12.85 15.79
C VAL A 517 29.85 11.82 16.43
N HIS A 518 29.07 12.22 17.46
CA HIS A 518 28.00 11.37 18.02
C HIS A 518 27.03 10.94 16.90
N PRO A 519 26.99 9.63 16.55
CA PRO A 519 26.31 9.14 15.34
C PRO A 519 24.80 9.41 15.34
N VAL A 520 24.19 9.52 16.53
CA VAL A 520 22.77 9.82 16.71
C VAL A 520 22.42 11.24 16.26
N VAL A 521 23.24 12.23 16.64
CA VAL A 521 23.02 13.62 16.25
C VAL A 521 23.21 13.78 14.75
N LEU A 522 24.26 13.18 14.20
CA LEU A 522 24.55 13.21 12.77
C LEU A 522 23.43 12.56 11.95
N ALA A 523 22.92 11.41 12.38
CA ALA A 523 21.82 10.72 11.72
C ALA A 523 20.52 11.54 11.75
N PHE A 524 20.22 12.20 12.87
CA PHE A 524 19.06 13.07 12.97
C PHE A 524 19.18 14.29 12.04
N VAL A 525 20.34 14.94 12.02
CA VAL A 525 20.61 16.09 11.14
C VAL A 525 20.50 15.68 9.66
N LEU A 526 21.11 14.57 9.26
CA LEU A 526 21.07 14.12 7.86
C LEU A 526 19.69 13.63 7.44
N SER A 527 18.92 13.01 8.34
CA SER A 527 17.53 12.62 8.09
C SER A 527 16.59 13.81 7.83
N ALA A 528 17.03 15.04 8.12
CA ALA A 528 16.32 16.27 7.78
C ALA A 528 17.00 17.05 6.64
N ALA A 529 18.34 17.13 6.64
CA ALA A 529 19.10 17.89 5.65
C ALA A 529 19.07 17.25 4.25
N VAL A 530 19.20 15.93 4.14
CA VAL A 530 19.20 15.27 2.82
C VAL A 530 17.83 15.38 2.13
N PRO A 531 16.70 15.08 2.79
CA PRO A 531 15.39 15.28 2.17
C PRO A 531 15.08 16.73 1.80
N THR A 532 15.56 17.71 2.58
CA THR A 532 15.33 19.14 2.27
C THR A 532 16.13 19.60 1.06
N VAL A 533 17.37 19.13 0.90
CA VAL A 533 18.19 19.38 -0.30
C VAL A 533 17.55 18.73 -1.53
N ILE A 534 17.11 17.47 -1.42
CA ILE A 534 16.40 16.78 -2.50
C ILE A 534 15.12 17.55 -2.85
N GLY A 535 14.30 17.89 -1.85
CA GLY A 535 13.07 18.65 -2.04
C GLY A 535 13.30 19.99 -2.75
N PHE A 536 14.35 20.72 -2.38
CA PHE A 536 14.73 21.97 -3.05
C PHE A 536 15.20 21.74 -4.49
N SER A 537 15.96 20.68 -4.75
CA SER A 537 16.40 20.31 -6.10
C SER A 537 15.20 19.98 -6.99
N LEU A 538 14.28 19.15 -6.50
CA LEU A 538 13.06 18.78 -7.20
C LEU A 538 12.18 20.00 -7.47
N TRP A 539 12.01 20.88 -6.47
CA TRP A 539 11.29 22.13 -6.62
C TRP A 539 11.90 23.00 -7.73
N ARG A 540 13.23 23.19 -7.72
CA ARG A 540 13.91 24.02 -8.72
C ARG A 540 13.79 23.46 -10.15
N GLU A 541 13.87 22.15 -10.31
CA GLU A 541 13.93 21.51 -11.62
C GLU A 541 12.56 21.19 -12.22
N PHE A 542 11.63 20.67 -11.41
CA PHE A 542 10.35 20.14 -11.89
C PHE A 542 9.17 21.07 -11.67
N LEU A 543 9.22 21.97 -10.68
CA LEU A 543 8.11 22.91 -10.49
C LEU A 543 7.86 23.79 -11.72
N PRO A 544 8.88 24.38 -12.39
CA PRO A 544 8.63 25.19 -13.57
C PRO A 544 7.90 24.40 -14.68
N LYS A 545 8.24 23.10 -14.83
CA LYS A 545 7.58 22.20 -15.78
C LYS A 545 6.11 21.98 -15.40
N ILE A 546 5.85 21.63 -14.14
CA ILE A 546 4.47 21.42 -13.64
C ILE A 546 3.64 22.71 -13.78
N VAL A 547 4.21 23.88 -13.48
CA VAL A 547 3.52 25.17 -13.63
C VAL A 547 3.27 25.48 -15.10
N SER A 548 4.21 25.17 -16.00
CA SER A 548 3.99 25.33 -17.44
C SER A 548 2.92 24.39 -17.98
N GLU A 549 2.82 23.16 -17.47
CA GLU A 549 1.73 22.23 -17.84
C GLU A 549 0.37 22.68 -17.32
N LEU A 550 0.34 23.39 -16.19
CA LEU A 550 -0.87 24.00 -15.63
C LEU A 550 -1.21 25.36 -16.25
N SER A 551 -0.26 25.98 -16.95
CA SER A 551 -0.52 27.17 -17.77
C SER A 551 -1.35 26.76 -18.98
N GLU A 552 -2.13 27.69 -19.52
CA GLU A 552 -3.08 27.39 -20.60
C GLU A 552 -2.38 26.70 -21.78
N LEU A 553 -2.63 25.39 -21.92
CA LEU A 553 -2.29 24.65 -23.11
C LEU A 553 -3.10 25.24 -24.27
N GLU A 554 -2.50 25.36 -25.45
CA GLU A 554 -3.20 25.83 -26.66
C GLU A 554 -4.28 24.84 -27.09
N GLU A 555 -5.36 25.37 -27.71
CA GLU A 555 -6.53 24.62 -28.17
C GLU A 555 -6.19 23.54 -29.22
N HIS A 556 -5.62 22.40 -28.80
CA HIS A 556 -5.28 21.30 -29.70
C HIS A 556 -6.44 20.32 -29.83
N TYR A 557 -7.15 20.44 -30.94
CA TYR A 557 -8.05 19.41 -31.41
C TYR A 557 -7.25 18.35 -32.18
N GLU A 558 -7.27 17.10 -31.72
CA GLU A 558 -6.86 15.98 -32.57
C GLU A 558 -7.76 15.95 -33.80
N SER A 559 -7.14 15.99 -35.00
CA SER A 559 -7.85 16.02 -36.30
C SER A 559 -8.89 14.90 -36.39
N ASP A 560 -8.53 13.69 -35.92
CA ASP A 560 -9.39 12.51 -35.93
C ASP A 560 -10.63 12.68 -35.04
N THR A 561 -10.49 13.35 -33.89
CA THR A 561 -11.61 13.62 -32.99
C THR A 561 -12.58 14.62 -33.62
N VAL A 562 -12.07 15.64 -34.30
CA VAL A 562 -12.91 16.63 -35.02
C VAL A 562 -13.64 15.98 -36.18
N GLU A 563 -12.96 15.13 -36.95
CA GLU A 563 -13.56 14.39 -38.05
C GLU A 563 -14.67 13.46 -37.55
N LEU A 564 -14.42 12.71 -36.48
CA LEU A 564 -15.42 11.85 -35.83
C LEU A 564 -16.62 12.67 -35.35
N MET A 565 -16.38 13.81 -34.69
CA MET A 565 -17.46 14.67 -34.22
C MET A 565 -18.30 15.27 -35.36
N ASN A 566 -17.66 15.61 -36.49
CA ASN A 566 -18.36 16.07 -37.67
C ASN A 566 -19.14 14.94 -38.36
N TRP A 567 -18.69 13.70 -38.24
CA TRP A 567 -19.42 12.52 -38.73
C TRP A 567 -20.62 12.14 -37.86
N ILE A 568 -20.53 12.33 -36.53
CA ILE A 568 -21.64 12.04 -35.60
C ILE A 568 -22.76 13.08 -35.70
N LYS A 569 -22.43 14.33 -36.03
CA LYS A 569 -23.40 15.42 -36.28
C LYS A 569 -24.15 15.20 -37.59
#